data_AF-W6Y9I4-F1
#
_entry.id   AF-W6Y9I4-F1
#
_cell.length_a   1.000
_cell.length_b   1.000
_cell.length_c   1.000
_cell.angle_alpha   90.00
_cell.angle_beta   90.00
_cell.angle_gamma   90.00
#
_symmetry.space_group_name_H-M   'P 1'
#
loop_
_entity.id
_entity.type
_entity.pdbx_description
1 polymer ?
#
loop_
_entity_poly.entity_id
_entity_poly.type
_entity_poly.pdbx_seq_one_letter_code
_entity_poly.pdbx_strand_id
1 'polypeptide(L)'
;MPNSLVKKLTRSSVAFRHATQSYTQNTHNSLLYTLPYEIAQHIGTFLDYADRICFVLTSYKYADALLAICNPQAVKQPHIKDIRSRIKRDRFYGHGCRPYAWVERRAGILYCVECNRPHAPFRFPEGTIAQPRHLRRCFRATDGPFFVCQHNEFTFLEMASLLRKNARKGRKNKFGDFFHCIECYELPPERRRPGRCLHPPTLSLAPQTHTVTLRSRFLLLTVPWTVPVSVHQTKDALALLNLKICPHMNACDTEVIEGMVGDCQEMMMMDGRFSTRISIDCSTCQTTFSIKRRVPFHEVVVEVERRLGHVRREGDPIWRAHLPRRKAGTS
;
A
#
# COMPACT_ATOMS: atom_id res chain seq x y z
N MET A 1 -39.86 -36.50 -8.49
CA MET A 1 -38.78 -35.78 -9.21
C MET A 1 -38.00 -34.68 -8.43
N PRO A 2 -37.84 -34.70 -7.09
CA PRO A 2 -36.97 -33.71 -6.41
C PRO A 2 -35.50 -34.12 -6.24
N ASN A 3 -35.19 -35.43 -6.23
CA ASN A 3 -33.82 -35.94 -6.13
C ASN A 3 -32.91 -35.54 -7.31
N SER A 4 -33.46 -35.33 -8.52
CA SER A 4 -32.66 -34.91 -9.68
C SER A 4 -32.34 -33.42 -9.67
N LEU A 5 -33.18 -32.59 -9.03
CA LEU A 5 -33.01 -31.13 -9.02
C LEU A 5 -32.00 -30.69 -7.96
N VAL A 6 -32.03 -31.29 -6.77
CA VAL A 6 -30.99 -31.08 -5.74
C VAL A 6 -29.65 -31.61 -6.22
N LYS A 7 -29.60 -32.81 -6.82
CA LYS A 7 -28.37 -33.35 -7.45
C LYS A 7 -27.87 -32.49 -8.62
N LYS A 8 -28.76 -31.89 -9.43
CA LYS A 8 -28.37 -30.92 -10.48
C LYS A 8 -27.90 -29.59 -9.89
N LEU A 9 -28.53 -29.09 -8.84
CA LEU A 9 -28.08 -27.86 -8.16
C LEU A 9 -26.75 -28.06 -7.45
N THR A 10 -26.48 -29.23 -6.88
CA THR A 10 -25.21 -29.53 -6.23
C THR A 10 -24.15 -29.91 -7.25
N ARG A 11 -24.28 -31.01 -7.99
CA ARG A 11 -23.20 -31.52 -8.87
C ARG A 11 -22.95 -30.70 -10.15
N SER A 12 -23.95 -29.97 -10.65
CA SER A 12 -23.79 -29.09 -11.83
C SER A 12 -23.69 -27.60 -11.51
N SER A 13 -23.73 -27.18 -10.24
CA SER A 13 -23.44 -25.78 -9.95
C SER A 13 -21.95 -25.49 -10.05
N VAL A 14 -21.67 -24.31 -10.58
CA VAL A 14 -20.35 -23.69 -10.59
C VAL A 14 -19.76 -23.61 -9.18
N ALA A 15 -20.60 -23.37 -8.16
CA ALA A 15 -20.21 -23.34 -6.75
C ALA A 15 -19.59 -24.65 -6.25
N PHE A 16 -20.22 -25.79 -6.51
CA PHE A 16 -19.74 -27.10 -6.09
C PHE A 16 -18.46 -27.52 -6.80
N ARG A 17 -18.35 -27.23 -8.10
CA ARG A 17 -17.09 -27.45 -8.85
C ARG A 17 -15.95 -26.63 -8.29
N HIS A 18 -16.20 -25.39 -7.86
CA HIS A 18 -15.20 -24.55 -7.20
C HIS A 18 -14.83 -25.06 -5.80
N ALA A 19 -15.80 -25.46 -4.98
CA ALA A 19 -15.51 -26.06 -3.67
C ALA A 19 -14.62 -27.31 -3.79
N THR A 20 -14.81 -28.10 -4.86
CA THR A 20 -13.98 -29.26 -5.18
C THR A 20 -12.57 -28.86 -5.63
N GLN A 21 -12.45 -27.87 -6.53
CA GLN A 21 -11.13 -27.38 -7.00
C GLN A 21 -10.30 -26.69 -5.90
N SER A 22 -10.97 -26.08 -4.92
CA SER A 22 -10.32 -25.45 -3.76
C SER A 22 -10.16 -26.40 -2.57
N TYR A 23 -10.40 -27.70 -2.74
CA TYR A 23 -10.41 -28.67 -1.64
C TYR A 23 -9.17 -28.58 -0.76
N THR A 24 -7.97 -28.66 -1.34
CA THR A 24 -6.68 -28.59 -0.63
C THR A 24 -6.52 -27.28 0.13
N GLN A 25 -6.86 -26.14 -0.50
CA GLN A 25 -6.79 -24.83 0.16
C GLN A 25 -7.78 -24.73 1.32
N ASN A 26 -8.98 -25.27 1.16
CA ASN A 26 -10.00 -25.26 2.19
C ASN A 26 -9.61 -26.17 3.36
N THR A 27 -8.99 -27.33 3.10
CA THR A 27 -8.51 -28.23 4.17
C THR A 27 -7.42 -27.59 5.02
N HIS A 28 -6.52 -26.81 4.41
CA HIS A 28 -5.45 -26.13 5.15
C HIS A 28 -5.89 -24.86 5.87
N ASN A 29 -6.89 -24.13 5.35
CA ASN A 29 -7.18 -22.76 5.80
C ASN A 29 -8.58 -22.56 6.41
N SER A 30 -9.46 -23.57 6.36
CA SER A 30 -10.80 -23.47 6.95
C SER A 30 -10.94 -24.41 8.14
N LEU A 31 -11.11 -23.84 9.34
CA LEU A 31 -11.44 -24.60 10.55
C LEU A 31 -12.73 -25.42 10.39
N LEU A 32 -13.64 -24.96 9.53
CA LEU A 32 -14.84 -25.73 9.21
C LEU A 32 -14.50 -27.04 8.48
N TYR A 33 -13.45 -27.06 7.65
CA TYR A 33 -13.00 -28.22 6.88
C TYR A 33 -12.16 -29.21 7.71
N THR A 34 -11.73 -28.84 8.92
CA THR A 34 -11.08 -29.77 9.85
C THR A 34 -12.09 -30.52 10.73
N LEU A 35 -13.35 -30.09 10.77
CA LEU A 35 -14.38 -30.72 11.56
C LEU A 35 -14.66 -32.18 11.13
N PRO A 36 -14.96 -33.07 12.09
CA PRO A 36 -15.55 -34.37 11.82
C PRO A 36 -16.94 -34.25 11.17
N TYR A 37 -17.35 -35.32 10.48
CA TYR A 37 -18.62 -35.36 9.76
C TYR A 37 -19.83 -35.16 10.67
N GLU A 38 -19.77 -35.74 11.86
CA GLU A 38 -20.79 -35.74 12.89
C GLU A 38 -21.05 -34.32 13.41
N ILE A 39 -19.97 -33.55 13.61
CA ILE A 39 -20.05 -32.15 14.04
C ILE A 39 -20.68 -31.30 12.94
N ALA A 40 -20.28 -31.51 11.67
CA ALA A 40 -20.89 -30.81 10.55
C ALA A 40 -22.39 -31.14 10.40
N GLN A 41 -22.80 -32.39 10.62
CA GLN A 41 -24.21 -32.80 10.64
C GLN A 41 -24.97 -32.15 11.78
N HIS A 42 -24.38 -32.13 12.97
CA HIS A 42 -24.98 -31.49 14.14
C HIS A 42 -25.19 -29.98 13.89
N ILE A 43 -24.19 -29.26 13.38
CA ILE A 43 -24.33 -27.87 12.93
C ILE A 43 -25.47 -27.75 11.91
N GLY A 44 -25.52 -28.65 10.94
CA GLY A 44 -26.55 -28.70 9.91
C GLY A 44 -27.98 -28.80 10.47
N THR A 45 -28.18 -29.42 11.64
CA THR A 45 -29.51 -29.53 12.26
C THR A 45 -30.06 -28.19 12.75
N PHE A 46 -29.20 -27.21 13.05
CA PHE A 46 -29.57 -25.85 13.48
C PHE A 46 -29.79 -24.88 12.31
N LEU A 47 -29.42 -25.27 11.09
CA LEU A 47 -29.57 -24.43 9.90
C LEU A 47 -30.95 -24.60 9.28
N ASP A 48 -31.46 -23.54 8.66
CA ASP A 48 -32.67 -23.63 7.84
C ASP A 48 -32.41 -24.40 6.53
N TYR A 49 -33.48 -24.76 5.81
CA TYR A 49 -33.35 -25.56 4.60
C TYR A 49 -32.48 -24.87 3.53
N ALA A 50 -32.58 -23.55 3.38
CA ALA A 50 -31.83 -22.82 2.36
C ALA A 50 -30.34 -22.73 2.72
N ASP A 51 -30.02 -22.52 3.99
CA ASP A 51 -28.66 -22.43 4.52
C ASP A 51 -27.95 -23.78 4.50
N ARG A 52 -28.65 -24.88 4.81
CA ARG A 52 -28.10 -26.24 4.63
C ARG A 52 -27.68 -26.47 3.18
N ILE A 53 -28.51 -26.08 2.22
CA ILE A 53 -28.19 -26.23 0.80
C ILE A 53 -27.03 -25.31 0.40
N CYS A 54 -27.01 -24.05 0.86
CA CYS A 54 -25.88 -23.15 0.62
C CYS A 54 -24.57 -23.70 1.19
N PHE A 55 -24.61 -24.33 2.38
CA PHE A 55 -23.45 -24.98 2.98
C PHE A 55 -22.99 -26.20 2.17
N VAL A 56 -23.91 -27.05 1.70
CA VAL A 56 -23.57 -28.14 0.78
C VAL A 56 -22.86 -27.62 -0.48
N LEU A 57 -23.22 -26.43 -0.97
CA LEU A 57 -22.59 -25.81 -2.14
C LEU A 57 -21.19 -25.25 -1.85
N THR A 58 -20.84 -24.94 -0.60
CA THR A 58 -19.53 -24.41 -0.19
C THR A 58 -18.55 -25.49 0.30
N SER A 59 -19.04 -26.69 0.62
CA SER A 59 -18.20 -27.81 1.04
C SER A 59 -18.57 -29.14 0.39
N TYR A 60 -17.76 -29.56 -0.59
CA TYR A 60 -17.87 -30.91 -1.16
C TYR A 60 -17.63 -31.97 -0.09
N LYS A 61 -16.67 -31.74 0.83
CA LYS A 61 -16.30 -32.69 1.89
C LYS A 61 -17.54 -33.16 2.65
N TYR A 62 -18.43 -32.24 3.01
CA TYR A 62 -19.61 -32.52 3.86
C TYR A 62 -20.91 -32.61 3.08
N ALA A 63 -20.87 -32.61 1.75
CA ALA A 63 -22.07 -32.64 0.93
C ALA A 63 -22.91 -33.87 1.26
N ASP A 64 -22.31 -35.05 1.33
CA ASP A 64 -23.05 -36.29 1.61
C ASP A 64 -23.62 -36.31 3.03
N ALA A 65 -22.85 -35.83 4.02
CA ALA A 65 -23.27 -35.77 5.41
C ALA A 65 -24.43 -34.79 5.64
N LEU A 66 -24.36 -33.59 5.03
CA LEU A 66 -25.41 -32.58 5.13
C LEU A 66 -26.63 -32.93 4.27
N LEU A 67 -26.45 -33.61 3.14
CA LEU A 67 -27.57 -34.09 2.32
C LEU A 67 -28.32 -35.25 3.00
N ALA A 68 -27.65 -36.08 3.78
CA ALA A 68 -28.29 -37.16 4.54
C ALA A 68 -29.35 -36.65 5.53
N ILE A 69 -29.16 -35.44 6.09
CA ILE A 69 -30.11 -34.78 7.00
C ILE A 69 -31.06 -33.81 6.30
N CYS A 70 -30.94 -33.65 4.98
CA CYS A 70 -31.86 -32.86 4.17
C CYS A 70 -32.94 -33.77 3.60
N ASN A 71 -34.19 -33.66 4.03
CA ASN A 71 -35.27 -34.42 3.40
C ASN A 71 -35.52 -33.88 1.97
N PRO A 72 -35.15 -34.61 0.90
CA PRO A 72 -35.26 -34.10 -0.46
C PRO A 72 -36.71 -34.08 -0.95
N GLN A 73 -37.63 -34.78 -0.29
CA GLN A 73 -39.06 -34.75 -0.63
C GLN A 73 -39.75 -33.47 -0.11
N ALA A 74 -39.10 -32.71 0.77
CA ALA A 74 -39.63 -31.48 1.36
C ALA A 74 -39.30 -30.19 0.57
N VAL A 75 -38.68 -30.30 -0.62
CA VAL A 75 -38.33 -29.11 -1.42
C VAL A 75 -39.59 -28.46 -1.98
N LYS A 76 -39.99 -27.32 -1.42
CA LYS A 76 -41.07 -26.48 -1.96
C LYS A 76 -40.51 -25.36 -2.83
N GLN A 77 -41.30 -24.83 -3.76
CA GLN A 77 -40.93 -23.68 -4.60
C GLN A 77 -40.42 -22.44 -3.82
N PRO A 78 -40.97 -22.09 -2.64
CA PRO A 78 -40.43 -21.02 -1.80
C PRO A 78 -38.97 -21.25 -1.39
N HIS A 79 -38.57 -22.49 -1.10
CA HIS A 79 -37.19 -22.81 -0.74
C HIS A 79 -36.23 -22.55 -1.92
N ILE A 80 -36.65 -22.86 -3.15
CA ILE A 80 -35.85 -22.58 -4.35
C ILE A 80 -35.67 -21.08 -4.56
N LYS A 81 -36.73 -20.29 -4.34
CA LYS A 81 -36.65 -18.82 -4.42
C LYS A 81 -35.72 -18.27 -3.35
N ASP A 82 -35.80 -18.76 -2.12
CA ASP A 82 -34.94 -18.30 -1.01
C ASP A 82 -33.47 -18.66 -1.26
N ILE A 83 -33.18 -19.89 -1.67
CA ILE A 83 -31.82 -20.33 -2.06
C ILE A 83 -31.26 -19.42 -3.16
N ARG A 84 -32.04 -19.16 -4.23
CA ARG A 84 -31.60 -18.26 -5.31
C ARG A 84 -31.40 -16.82 -4.83
N SER A 85 -32.25 -16.32 -3.94
CA SER A 85 -32.12 -14.99 -3.35
C SER A 85 -30.85 -14.87 -2.52
N ARG A 86 -30.56 -15.85 -1.66
CA ARG A 86 -29.33 -15.91 -0.86
C ARG A 86 -28.07 -16.02 -1.72
N ILE A 87 -28.07 -16.87 -2.75
CA ILE A 87 -26.97 -16.98 -3.72
C ILE A 87 -26.77 -15.66 -4.50
N LYS A 88 -27.85 -14.93 -4.82
CA LYS A 88 -27.75 -13.61 -5.47
C LYS A 88 -27.25 -12.50 -4.54
N ARG A 89 -27.62 -12.53 -3.26
CA ARG A 89 -27.13 -11.59 -2.23
C ARG A 89 -25.69 -11.87 -1.83
N ASP A 90 -25.25 -13.12 -1.99
CA ASP A 90 -23.88 -13.50 -1.78
C ASP A 90 -22.97 -12.69 -2.71
N ARG A 91 -22.15 -11.79 -2.14
CA ARG A 91 -21.23 -10.92 -2.87
C ARG A 91 -20.24 -11.71 -3.74
N PHE A 92 -20.03 -12.99 -3.45
CA PHE A 92 -19.09 -13.87 -4.14
C PHE A 92 -19.72 -14.53 -5.38
N TYR A 93 -21.01 -14.83 -5.37
CA TYR A 93 -21.73 -15.44 -6.50
C TYR A 93 -22.58 -14.45 -7.31
N GLY A 94 -23.26 -13.50 -6.66
CA GLY A 94 -24.16 -12.54 -7.31
C GLY A 94 -23.47 -11.54 -8.24
N HIS A 95 -22.20 -11.20 -7.96
CA HIS A 95 -21.38 -10.31 -8.80
C HIS A 95 -20.47 -11.04 -9.80
N GLY A 96 -20.49 -12.38 -9.81
CA GLY A 96 -19.63 -13.23 -10.64
C GLY A 96 -20.02 -13.32 -12.12
N CYS A 97 -21.14 -12.73 -12.55
CA CYS A 97 -21.55 -12.64 -13.95
C CYS A 97 -20.78 -11.56 -14.74
N ARG A 98 -19.50 -11.33 -14.44
CA ARG A 98 -18.60 -10.61 -15.35
C ARG A 98 -17.74 -11.65 -16.09
N PRO A 99 -17.67 -11.62 -17.42
CA PRO A 99 -17.00 -12.64 -18.24
C PRO A 99 -15.50 -12.83 -17.95
N TYR A 100 -14.88 -11.95 -17.14
CA TYR A 100 -13.46 -11.99 -16.79
C TYR A 100 -13.15 -12.68 -15.45
N ALA A 101 -14.16 -13.06 -14.65
CA ALA A 101 -13.96 -13.62 -13.31
C ALA A 101 -13.27 -15.00 -13.30
N TRP A 102 -13.28 -15.77 -14.40
CA TRP A 102 -12.46 -17.00 -14.49
C TRP A 102 -11.00 -16.67 -14.73
N VAL A 103 -10.71 -15.66 -15.58
CA VAL A 103 -9.35 -15.32 -16.01
C VAL A 103 -8.56 -14.79 -14.82
N GLU A 104 -9.22 -13.97 -14.00
CA GLU A 104 -8.68 -13.49 -12.74
C GLU A 104 -8.33 -14.63 -11.77
N ARG A 105 -9.15 -15.68 -11.71
CA ARG A 105 -8.92 -16.84 -10.83
C ARG A 105 -7.76 -17.73 -11.27
N ARG A 106 -7.53 -17.89 -12.58
CA ARG A 106 -6.40 -18.68 -13.11
C ARG A 106 -5.05 -17.98 -12.93
N ALA A 107 -5.05 -16.65 -12.86
CA ALA A 107 -3.86 -15.82 -12.64
C ALA A 107 -3.54 -15.56 -11.15
N GLY A 108 -4.23 -16.25 -10.22
CA GLY A 108 -4.03 -16.08 -8.78
C GLY A 108 -4.48 -14.73 -8.23
N ILE A 109 -5.37 -14.00 -8.91
CA ILE A 109 -5.77 -12.65 -8.52
C ILE A 109 -6.69 -12.71 -7.28
N LEU A 110 -6.37 -11.93 -6.26
CA LEU A 110 -7.08 -11.81 -4.99
C LEU A 110 -7.89 -10.50 -4.96
N TYR A 111 -9.03 -10.49 -4.27
CA TYR A 111 -9.88 -9.29 -4.17
C TYR A 111 -9.62 -8.51 -2.89
N CYS A 112 -9.56 -7.18 -2.98
CA CYS A 112 -9.48 -6.29 -1.82
C CYS A 112 -10.87 -5.75 -1.46
N VAL A 113 -11.27 -5.88 -0.19
CA VAL A 113 -12.59 -5.43 0.29
C VAL A 113 -12.73 -3.89 0.29
N GLU A 114 -11.69 -3.17 0.72
CA GLU A 114 -11.73 -1.69 0.81
C GLU A 114 -11.62 -1.03 -0.57
N CYS A 115 -10.72 -1.52 -1.42
CA CYS A 115 -10.57 -0.96 -2.77
C CYS A 115 -11.67 -1.42 -3.73
N ASN A 116 -12.45 -2.43 -3.35
CA ASN A 116 -13.48 -3.07 -4.16
C ASN A 116 -12.99 -3.47 -5.57
N ARG A 117 -11.73 -3.95 -5.66
CA ARG A 117 -11.04 -4.27 -6.92
C ARG A 117 -10.19 -5.54 -6.80
N PRO A 118 -10.00 -6.28 -7.91
CA PRO A 118 -9.09 -7.42 -7.96
C PRO A 118 -7.63 -6.96 -8.10
N HIS A 119 -6.71 -7.69 -7.45
CA HIS A 119 -5.28 -7.39 -7.38
C HIS A 119 -4.45 -8.70 -7.37
N ALA A 120 -3.24 -8.69 -7.92
CA ALA A 120 -2.35 -9.85 -7.81
C ALA A 120 -1.92 -10.14 -6.35
N PRO A 121 -1.51 -11.37 -5.98
CA PRO A 121 -1.18 -11.75 -4.60
C PRO A 121 -0.14 -10.84 -3.94
N PHE A 122 0.86 -10.40 -4.69
CA PHE A 122 1.93 -9.51 -4.21
C PHE A 122 1.46 -8.10 -3.80
N ARG A 123 0.16 -7.80 -3.98
CA ARG A 123 -0.49 -6.56 -3.54
C ARG A 123 -1.07 -6.67 -2.13
N PHE A 124 -0.96 -7.83 -1.48
CA PHE A 124 -1.51 -8.07 -0.15
C PHE A 124 -0.39 -8.36 0.85
N PRO A 125 -0.47 -7.82 2.08
CA PRO A 125 0.35 -8.31 3.19
C PRO A 125 0.28 -9.83 3.31
N GLU A 126 1.39 -10.49 3.63
CA GLU A 126 1.44 -11.96 3.70
C GLU A 126 0.38 -12.53 4.64
N GLY A 127 0.17 -11.88 5.78
CA GLY A 127 -0.88 -12.25 6.74
C GLY A 127 -2.31 -12.04 6.24
N THR A 128 -2.56 -11.20 5.23
CA THR A 128 -3.92 -10.97 4.68
C THR A 128 -4.24 -11.85 3.49
N ILE A 129 -3.25 -12.46 2.83
CA ILE A 129 -3.47 -13.40 1.73
C ILE A 129 -4.26 -14.62 2.22
N ALA A 130 -3.88 -15.16 3.39
CA ALA A 130 -4.56 -16.29 4.02
C ALA A 130 -5.91 -15.92 4.65
N GLN A 131 -6.18 -14.63 4.85
CA GLN A 131 -7.44 -14.19 5.43
C GLN A 131 -8.62 -14.45 4.48
N PRO A 132 -9.82 -14.68 5.04
CA PRO A 132 -11.07 -14.69 4.30
C PRO A 132 -11.21 -13.42 3.44
N ARG A 133 -11.78 -13.57 2.23
CA ARG A 133 -11.89 -12.48 1.24
C ARG A 133 -12.57 -11.20 1.76
N HIS A 134 -13.47 -11.31 2.74
CA HIS A 134 -14.16 -10.15 3.34
C HIS A 134 -13.30 -9.35 4.33
N LEU A 135 -12.18 -9.92 4.81
CA LEU A 135 -11.18 -9.25 5.66
C LEU A 135 -9.92 -8.85 4.88
N ARG A 136 -9.78 -9.37 3.67
CA ARG A 136 -8.58 -9.22 2.86
C ARG A 136 -8.44 -7.77 2.35
N ARG A 137 -7.42 -7.08 2.83
CA ARG A 137 -7.03 -5.72 2.44
C ARG A 137 -5.68 -5.75 1.70
N CYS A 138 -5.58 -5.04 0.58
CA CYS A 138 -4.31 -4.85 -0.14
C CYS A 138 -3.44 -3.80 0.56
N PHE A 139 -2.17 -3.66 0.18
CA PHE A 139 -1.25 -2.68 0.75
C PHE A 139 -1.84 -1.27 0.68
N ARG A 140 -2.36 -0.82 -0.47
CA ARG A 140 -3.08 0.47 -0.56
C ARG A 140 -4.17 0.65 0.51
N ALA A 141 -4.97 -0.38 0.77
CA ALA A 141 -6.06 -0.33 1.75
C ALA A 141 -5.57 -0.42 3.20
N THR A 142 -4.40 -1.03 3.42
CA THR A 142 -3.84 -1.27 4.75
C THR A 142 -2.95 -0.11 5.18
N ASP A 143 -2.19 0.43 4.24
CA ASP A 143 -1.07 1.33 4.46
C ASP A 143 -1.30 2.74 3.87
N GLY A 144 -2.37 2.92 3.09
CA GLY A 144 -2.73 4.20 2.49
C GLY A 144 -1.91 4.57 1.25
N PRO A 145 -2.20 5.73 0.63
CA PRO A 145 -1.43 6.25 -0.49
C PRO A 145 -0.06 6.80 -0.03
N PHE A 146 0.89 6.87 -0.96
CA PHE A 146 2.17 7.53 -0.70
C PHE A 146 2.02 9.03 -0.92
N PHE A 147 2.35 9.82 0.11
CA PHE A 147 2.33 11.27 0.05
C PHE A 147 3.70 11.80 -0.40
N VAL A 148 3.76 12.37 -1.60
CA VAL A 148 4.96 13.10 -2.08
C VAL A 148 5.01 14.48 -1.42
N CYS A 149 3.87 15.15 -1.38
CA CYS A 149 3.66 16.42 -0.70
C CYS A 149 2.18 16.54 -0.29
N GLN A 150 1.79 17.67 0.31
CA GLN A 150 0.40 17.93 0.68
C GLN A 150 -0.55 17.99 -0.54
N HIS A 151 -0.01 18.30 -1.72
CA HIS A 151 -0.77 18.45 -2.96
C HIS A 151 -0.86 17.15 -3.78
N ASN A 152 0.07 16.22 -3.58
CA ASN A 152 0.19 15.04 -4.43
C ASN A 152 0.37 13.78 -3.60
N GLU A 153 -0.68 12.95 -3.66
CA GLU A 153 -0.67 11.57 -3.22
C GLU A 153 -0.69 10.63 -4.42
N PHE A 154 0.03 9.53 -4.34
CA PHE A 154 0.05 8.52 -5.38
C PHE A 154 -0.11 7.15 -4.77
N THR A 155 -0.94 6.33 -5.42
CA THR A 155 -0.78 4.88 -5.30
C THR A 155 0.48 4.44 -6.03
N PHE A 156 0.98 3.25 -5.69
CA PHE A 156 2.06 2.63 -6.46
C PHE A 156 1.73 2.55 -7.96
N LEU A 157 0.48 2.22 -8.32
CA LEU A 157 0.09 2.06 -9.72
C LEU A 157 0.16 3.39 -10.49
N GLU A 158 -0.32 4.47 -9.90
CA GLU A 158 -0.28 5.80 -10.49
C GLU A 158 1.17 6.28 -10.64
N MET A 159 1.98 6.13 -9.58
CA MET A 159 3.39 6.52 -9.61
C MET A 159 4.18 5.70 -10.63
N ALA A 160 4.03 4.38 -10.63
CA ALA A 160 4.72 3.52 -11.58
C ALA A 160 4.29 3.79 -13.03
N SER A 161 3.01 4.05 -13.26
CA SER A 161 2.48 4.42 -14.58
C SER A 161 3.06 5.75 -15.06
N LEU A 162 3.03 6.78 -14.21
CA LEU A 162 3.59 8.11 -14.48
C LEU A 162 5.07 8.04 -14.82
N LEU A 163 5.87 7.40 -13.95
CA LEU A 163 7.32 7.29 -14.12
C LEU A 163 7.69 6.48 -15.37
N ARG A 164 7.02 5.35 -15.63
CA ARG A 164 7.28 4.55 -16.84
C ARG A 164 6.87 5.27 -18.12
N LYS A 165 5.73 5.98 -18.10
CA LYS A 165 5.26 6.77 -19.25
C LYS A 165 6.24 7.88 -19.58
N ASN A 166 6.74 8.59 -18.57
CA ASN A 166 7.70 9.68 -18.77
C ASN A 166 9.07 9.15 -19.18
N ALA A 167 9.53 8.04 -18.59
CA ALA A 167 10.75 7.34 -19.01
C ALA A 167 10.72 6.89 -20.47
N ARG A 168 9.63 6.23 -20.90
CA ARG A 168 9.45 5.80 -22.31
C ARG A 168 9.46 6.97 -23.29
N LYS A 169 8.90 8.11 -22.89
CA LYS A 169 8.83 9.32 -23.72
C LYS A 169 10.11 10.17 -23.63
N GLY A 170 11.13 9.74 -22.87
CA GLY A 170 12.31 10.56 -22.60
C GLY A 170 12.00 11.90 -21.91
N ARG A 171 10.79 12.06 -21.34
CA ARG A 171 10.33 13.31 -20.76
C ARG A 171 10.97 13.48 -19.39
N LYS A 172 12.10 14.17 -19.38
CA LYS A 172 12.73 14.70 -18.18
C LYS A 172 12.45 16.20 -18.11
N ASN A 173 12.24 16.72 -16.91
CA ASN A 173 12.28 18.16 -16.71
C ASN A 173 13.74 18.66 -16.82
N LYS A 174 13.94 19.99 -16.73
CA LYS A 174 15.27 20.61 -16.75
C LYS A 174 16.25 20.12 -15.66
N PHE A 175 15.76 19.35 -14.69
CA PHE A 175 16.53 18.79 -13.58
C PHE A 175 16.80 17.28 -13.73
N GLY A 176 16.38 16.67 -14.84
CA GLY A 176 16.54 15.24 -15.08
C GLY A 176 15.45 14.36 -14.43
N ASP A 177 14.44 14.96 -13.82
CA ASP A 177 13.38 14.27 -13.08
C ASP A 177 12.14 14.01 -13.95
N PHE A 178 11.35 13.01 -13.58
CA PHE A 178 10.17 12.59 -14.34
C PHE A 178 8.88 13.26 -13.87
N PHE A 179 8.82 13.76 -12.63
CA PHE A 179 7.66 14.46 -12.11
C PHE A 179 8.08 15.60 -11.17
N HIS A 180 7.35 16.70 -11.24
CA HIS A 180 7.47 17.85 -10.34
C HIS A 180 6.06 18.33 -9.98
N CYS A 181 5.82 18.64 -8.70
CA CYS A 181 4.55 19.21 -8.27
C CYS A 181 4.50 20.71 -8.62
N ILE A 182 3.59 21.09 -9.52
CA ILE A 182 3.42 22.48 -9.96
C ILE A 182 2.80 23.34 -8.86
N GLU A 183 1.85 22.81 -8.08
CA GLU A 183 1.25 23.55 -6.96
C GLU A 183 2.27 23.91 -5.87
N CYS A 184 3.25 23.03 -5.61
CA CYS A 184 4.40 23.37 -4.76
C CYS A 184 5.33 24.42 -5.37
N TYR A 185 5.27 24.65 -6.68
CA TYR A 185 6.10 25.61 -7.42
C TYR A 185 5.43 26.97 -7.59
N GLU A 186 4.10 27.00 -7.74
CA GLU A 186 3.30 28.20 -8.03
C GLU A 186 2.87 28.98 -6.78
N LEU A 187 3.17 28.49 -5.57
CA LEU A 187 2.98 29.29 -4.36
C LEU A 187 3.71 30.65 -4.50
N PRO A 188 3.04 31.77 -4.18
CA PRO A 188 3.58 33.10 -4.42
C PRO A 188 4.99 33.23 -3.83
N PRO A 189 5.94 33.81 -4.57
CA PRO A 189 7.31 33.97 -4.12
C PRO A 189 7.37 35.04 -3.02
N GLU A 190 7.06 34.67 -1.78
CA GLU A 190 7.52 35.41 -0.61
C GLU A 190 9.04 35.24 -0.55
N ARG A 191 9.74 36.24 -1.11
CA ARG A 191 11.18 36.23 -1.33
C ARG A 191 11.92 36.04 0.01
N ARG A 192 12.77 35.01 0.05
CA ARG A 192 13.87 34.80 1.04
C ARG A 192 13.46 34.52 2.50
N ARG A 193 12.35 33.84 2.77
CA ARG A 193 12.08 33.32 4.12
C ARG A 193 12.73 31.93 4.34
N PRO A 194 13.34 31.67 5.51
CA PRO A 194 13.71 30.32 5.95
C PRO A 194 12.52 29.36 5.84
N GLY A 195 12.76 28.10 5.49
CA GLY A 195 11.72 27.09 5.36
C GLY A 195 11.12 26.94 3.97
N ARG A 196 11.40 27.88 3.06
CA ARG A 196 10.86 27.86 1.69
C ARG A 196 11.36 26.66 0.90
N CYS A 197 10.46 25.97 0.19
CA CYS A 197 10.83 24.98 -0.82
C CYS A 197 11.49 25.70 -2.02
N LEU A 198 12.81 25.49 -2.22
CA LEU A 198 13.55 26.09 -3.34
C LEU A 198 13.19 25.46 -4.67
N HIS A 199 12.89 24.17 -4.63
CA HIS A 199 12.44 23.39 -5.75
C HIS A 199 11.30 22.49 -5.30
N PRO A 200 10.24 22.34 -6.11
CA PRO A 200 9.13 21.49 -5.77
C PRO A 200 9.64 20.07 -5.58
N PRO A 201 8.97 19.23 -4.77
CA PRO A 201 9.33 17.83 -4.64
C PRO A 201 9.38 17.17 -6.02
N THR A 202 10.49 16.53 -6.35
CA THR A 202 10.70 15.86 -7.64
C THR A 202 10.88 14.37 -7.49
N LEU A 203 10.27 13.61 -8.40
CA LEU A 203 10.46 12.17 -8.50
C LEU A 203 11.35 11.84 -9.69
N SER A 204 12.42 11.11 -9.43
CA SER A 204 13.30 10.53 -10.45
C SER A 204 13.31 9.02 -10.38
N LEU A 205 13.65 8.41 -11.51
CA LEU A 205 13.94 6.98 -11.62
C LEU A 205 15.42 6.85 -11.90
N ALA A 206 16.16 6.31 -10.93
CA ALA A 206 17.60 6.09 -11.06
C ALA A 206 17.88 5.21 -12.30
N PRO A 207 18.81 5.63 -13.17
CA PRO A 207 19.24 4.81 -14.30
C PRO A 207 19.70 3.43 -13.81
N GLN A 208 19.40 2.38 -14.58
CA GLN A 208 19.82 0.98 -14.33
C GLN A 208 19.13 0.28 -13.16
N THR A 209 18.98 0.93 -12.00
CA THR A 209 18.40 0.27 -10.81
C THR A 209 16.89 0.33 -10.77
N HIS A 210 16.24 1.23 -11.53
CA HIS A 210 14.80 1.50 -11.43
C HIS A 210 14.34 1.85 -10.00
N THR A 211 15.26 2.37 -9.18
CA THR A 211 14.94 2.91 -7.87
C THR A 211 14.27 4.27 -8.05
N VAL A 212 13.15 4.48 -7.36
CA VAL A 212 12.47 5.77 -7.31
C VAL A 212 13.10 6.59 -6.21
N THR A 213 13.51 7.80 -6.57
CA THR A 213 14.04 8.77 -5.61
C THR A 213 13.14 10.00 -5.60
N LEU A 214 12.66 10.36 -4.41
CA LEU A 214 12.00 11.62 -4.15
C LEU A 214 13.03 12.59 -3.58
N ARG A 215 13.18 13.75 -4.21
CA ARG A 215 14.06 14.81 -3.74
C ARG A 215 13.25 16.05 -3.41
N SER A 216 13.56 16.69 -2.29
CA SER A 216 12.98 17.97 -1.89
C SER A 216 14.09 18.87 -1.36
N ARG A 217 14.04 20.17 -1.70
CA ARG A 217 15.07 21.14 -1.32
C ARG A 217 14.42 22.35 -0.67
N PHE A 218 14.92 22.71 0.49
CA PHE A 218 14.41 23.80 1.31
C PHE A 218 15.52 24.80 1.59
N LEU A 219 15.20 26.08 1.55
CA LEU A 219 16.09 27.16 1.96
C LEU A 219 16.16 27.16 3.48
N LEU A 220 17.36 26.98 4.01
CA LEU A 220 17.61 27.10 5.43
C LEU A 220 17.92 28.56 5.77
N LEU A 221 18.96 29.11 5.14
CA LEU A 221 19.46 30.46 5.38
C LEU A 221 19.94 31.10 4.08
N THR A 222 19.90 32.43 4.01
CA THR A 222 20.58 33.21 2.96
C THR A 222 21.75 33.95 3.59
N VAL A 223 22.98 33.49 3.35
CA VAL A 223 24.21 34.05 3.92
C VAL A 223 25.25 34.20 2.80
N PRO A 224 25.84 35.41 2.60
CA PRO A 224 26.86 35.64 1.58
C PRO A 224 27.93 34.55 1.60
N TRP A 225 28.32 34.02 0.45
CA TRP A 225 29.10 32.77 0.38
C TRP A 225 30.49 32.91 1.02
N THR A 226 30.97 34.15 1.15
CA THR A 226 32.20 34.56 1.81
C THR A 226 32.10 34.58 3.34
N VAL A 227 30.89 34.57 3.91
CA VAL A 227 30.65 34.65 5.36
C VAL A 227 30.44 33.24 5.91
N PRO A 228 31.15 32.83 6.97
CA PRO A 228 30.94 31.52 7.60
C PRO A 228 29.55 31.43 8.23
N VAL A 229 28.99 30.22 8.31
CA VAL A 229 27.68 29.96 8.91
C VAL A 229 27.92 29.24 10.22
N SER A 230 27.39 29.76 11.34
CA SER A 230 27.61 29.13 12.63
C SER A 230 26.73 27.89 12.82
N VAL A 231 27.22 26.95 13.64
CA VAL A 231 26.44 25.78 14.09
C VAL A 231 25.14 26.23 14.74
N HIS A 232 25.19 27.23 15.62
CA HIS A 232 24.02 27.75 16.32
C HIS A 232 22.96 28.31 15.35
N GLN A 233 23.37 29.14 14.38
CA GLN A 233 22.48 29.65 13.34
C GLN A 233 21.80 28.54 12.54
N THR A 234 22.54 27.46 12.26
CA THR A 234 22.01 26.29 11.55
C THR A 234 20.99 25.53 12.39
N LYS A 235 21.28 25.30 13.68
CA LYS A 235 20.37 24.65 14.63
C LYS A 235 19.06 25.43 14.79
N ASP A 236 19.14 26.74 15.00
CA ASP A 236 17.97 27.61 15.14
C ASP A 236 17.10 27.59 13.87
N ALA A 237 17.73 27.67 12.70
CA ALA A 237 17.02 27.63 11.43
C ALA A 237 16.34 26.28 11.15
N LEU A 238 16.95 25.16 11.57
CA LEU A 238 16.35 23.83 11.48
C LEU A 238 15.16 23.67 12.42
N ALA A 239 15.27 24.17 13.65
CA ALA A 239 14.18 24.14 14.62
C ALA A 239 12.92 24.87 14.11
N LEU A 240 13.12 25.96 13.36
CA LEU A 240 12.03 26.74 12.74
C LEU A 240 11.37 26.07 11.53
N LEU A 241 12.00 25.06 10.93
CA LEU A 241 11.60 24.53 9.63
C LEU A 241 10.35 23.62 9.69
N ASN A 242 9.90 23.20 10.88
CA ASN A 242 8.80 22.25 11.15
C ASN A 242 8.58 21.22 10.03
N LEU A 243 9.68 20.66 9.53
CA LEU A 243 9.70 19.88 8.30
C LEU A 243 9.63 18.42 8.66
N LYS A 244 8.55 17.76 8.27
CA LYS A 244 8.43 16.31 8.37
C LYS A 244 9.34 15.63 7.34
N ILE A 245 10.58 15.34 7.74
CA ILE A 245 11.65 14.75 6.91
C ILE A 245 11.24 13.38 6.37
N CYS A 246 10.59 12.56 7.19
CA CYS A 246 9.90 11.32 6.80
C CYS A 246 8.88 10.96 7.89
N PRO A 247 8.16 9.83 7.80
CA PRO A 247 7.30 9.38 8.90
C PRO A 247 8.03 9.12 10.23
N HIS A 248 9.36 8.93 10.18
CA HIS A 248 10.21 8.53 11.30
C HIS A 248 11.16 9.62 11.82
N MET A 249 11.30 10.73 11.09
CA MET A 249 12.21 11.82 11.44
C MET A 249 11.54 13.17 11.22
N ASN A 250 11.73 14.06 12.19
CA ASN A 250 11.28 15.43 12.12
C ASN A 250 12.49 16.38 12.23
N ALA A 251 12.49 17.46 11.44
CA ALA A 251 13.60 18.42 11.43
C ALA A 251 13.68 19.29 12.70
N CYS A 252 12.61 19.33 13.50
CA CYS A 252 12.59 20.00 14.80
C CYS A 252 12.92 19.08 15.98
N ASP A 253 13.24 17.80 15.72
CA ASP A 253 13.67 16.87 16.75
C ASP A 253 15.10 17.19 17.19
N THR A 254 15.30 17.46 18.47
CA THR A 254 16.59 17.83 19.05
C THR A 254 17.63 16.73 18.82
N GLU A 255 17.26 15.45 18.90
CA GLU A 255 18.20 14.34 18.66
C GLU A 255 18.66 14.31 17.19
N VAL A 256 17.77 14.62 16.25
CA VAL A 256 18.10 14.70 14.82
C VAL A 256 19.01 15.89 14.54
N ILE A 257 18.73 17.05 15.14
CA ILE A 257 19.55 18.27 15.00
C ILE A 257 20.93 18.04 15.64
N GLU A 258 21.00 17.44 16.82
CA GLU A 258 22.26 17.15 17.51
C GLU A 258 23.07 16.07 16.77
N GLY A 259 22.45 14.98 16.31
CA GLY A 259 23.15 13.97 15.52
C GLY A 259 23.68 14.49 14.17
N MET A 260 23.16 15.61 13.69
CA MET A 260 23.63 16.25 12.45
C MET A 260 24.69 17.32 12.65
N VAL A 261 24.54 18.14 13.70
CA VAL A 261 25.32 19.37 13.87
C VAL A 261 26.08 19.37 15.19
N GLY A 262 25.67 18.57 16.17
CA GLY A 262 26.20 18.51 17.53
C GLY A 262 27.63 17.98 17.63
N ASP A 263 27.98 16.94 16.87
CA ASP A 263 29.33 16.34 16.90
C ASP A 263 30.34 17.10 16.02
N CYS A 264 29.88 18.04 15.19
CA CYS A 264 30.75 18.86 14.36
C CYS A 264 31.33 20.05 15.16
N GLN A 265 32.16 19.77 16.17
CA GLN A 265 32.90 20.81 16.91
C GLN A 265 34.05 21.42 16.08
N GLU A 266 34.59 20.68 15.11
CA GLU A 266 35.62 21.20 14.20
C GLU A 266 34.96 21.93 13.02
N MET A 267 34.79 23.23 13.18
CA MET A 267 34.63 24.21 12.10
C MET A 267 33.69 23.76 10.97
N MET A 268 32.39 23.98 11.18
CA MET A 268 31.45 24.29 10.08
C MET A 268 31.84 25.63 9.40
N MET A 269 33.12 25.87 9.13
CA MET A 269 33.52 26.76 8.07
C MET A 269 33.10 26.04 6.79
N MET A 270 31.86 26.27 6.35
CA MET A 270 31.55 26.21 4.92
C MET A 270 32.32 27.36 4.26
N ASP A 271 33.65 27.23 4.30
CA ASP A 271 34.64 28.20 3.89
C ASP A 271 34.40 28.46 2.42
N GLY A 272 34.42 29.74 2.03
CA GLY A 272 33.69 30.27 0.87
C GLY A 272 33.97 29.64 -0.50
N ARG A 273 34.83 28.62 -0.61
CA ARG A 273 35.12 27.91 -1.86
C ARG A 273 34.70 26.43 -1.88
N PHE A 274 34.37 25.82 -0.75
CA PHE A 274 34.08 24.38 -0.68
C PHE A 274 32.67 24.11 -0.14
N SER A 275 31.88 23.33 -0.88
CA SER A 275 30.56 22.89 -0.41
C SER A 275 30.72 21.65 0.47
N THR A 276 30.91 21.85 1.78
CA THR A 276 30.84 20.74 2.73
C THR A 276 29.38 20.30 2.85
N ARG A 277 29.13 19.01 2.63
CA ARG A 277 27.81 18.39 2.78
C ARG A 277 27.82 17.60 4.08
N ILE A 278 26.87 17.90 4.96
CA ILE A 278 26.62 17.08 6.15
C ILE A 278 25.33 16.32 5.93
N SER A 279 25.32 15.02 6.24
CA SER A 279 24.16 14.15 6.00
C SER A 279 23.95 13.18 7.14
N ILE A 280 22.70 13.00 7.52
CA ILE A 280 22.24 11.94 8.41
C ILE A 280 21.31 11.02 7.63
N ASP A 281 21.48 9.71 7.82
CA ASP A 281 20.62 8.69 7.25
C ASP A 281 19.63 8.21 8.31
N CYS A 282 18.36 8.09 7.92
CA CYS A 282 17.36 7.47 8.77
C CYS A 282 17.65 5.97 8.91
N SER A 283 17.74 5.47 10.13
CA SER A 283 17.97 4.04 10.41
C SER A 283 16.81 3.15 9.98
N THR A 284 15.59 3.72 9.85
CA THR A 284 14.36 2.96 9.61
C THR A 284 13.90 2.99 8.14
N CYS A 285 14.15 4.09 7.43
CA CYS A 285 13.81 4.23 6.01
C CYS A 285 15.02 4.80 5.27
N GLN A 286 15.24 4.47 3.99
CA GLN A 286 16.39 4.99 3.22
C GLN A 286 16.21 6.48 2.83
N THR A 287 15.97 7.32 3.82
CA THR A 287 15.88 8.77 3.73
C THR A 287 17.19 9.36 4.23
N THR A 288 17.82 10.14 3.37
CA THR A 288 18.99 10.94 3.72
C THR A 288 18.56 12.39 3.84
N PHE A 289 18.86 13.00 4.97
CA PHE A 289 18.65 14.41 5.21
C PHE A 289 20.01 15.10 5.25
N SER A 290 20.20 16.12 4.42
CA SER A 290 21.52 16.74 4.25
C SER A 290 21.47 18.25 4.17
N ILE A 291 22.51 18.90 4.70
CA ILE A 291 22.69 20.35 4.67
C ILE A 291 23.91 20.64 3.81
N LYS A 292 23.77 21.59 2.89
CA LYS A 292 24.89 22.05 2.06
C LYS A 292 24.75 23.52 1.74
N ARG A 293 25.88 24.20 1.57
CA ARG A 293 25.94 25.52 0.96
C ARG A 293 25.99 25.39 -0.56
N ARG A 294 25.16 26.18 -1.24
CA ARG A 294 25.21 26.32 -2.69
C ARG A 294 26.15 27.46 -3.03
N VAL A 295 27.33 27.12 -3.55
CA VAL A 295 28.25 28.10 -4.15
C VAL A 295 27.86 28.27 -5.64
N PRO A 296 27.74 29.50 -6.17
CA PRO A 296 27.95 30.82 -5.53
C PRO A 296 26.66 31.45 -4.95
N PHE A 297 25.57 30.71 -4.81
CA PHE A 297 24.21 31.25 -4.63
C PHE A 297 23.87 31.88 -3.26
N HIS A 298 24.82 32.11 -2.35
CA HIS A 298 24.57 32.65 -1.00
C HIS A 298 23.50 31.87 -0.19
N GLU A 299 23.18 30.64 -0.61
CA GLU A 299 22.07 29.85 -0.06
C GLU A 299 22.65 28.67 0.74
N VAL A 300 22.18 28.51 1.97
CA VAL A 300 22.31 27.26 2.73
C VAL A 300 21.02 26.49 2.54
N VAL A 301 21.12 25.25 2.07
CA VAL A 301 19.95 24.45 1.70
C VAL A 301 19.94 23.14 2.43
N VAL A 302 18.73 22.76 2.83
CA VAL A 302 18.38 21.43 3.32
C VAL A 302 17.89 20.63 2.12
N GLU A 303 18.55 19.50 1.84
CA GLU A 303 18.14 18.54 0.84
C GLU A 303 17.69 17.24 1.53
N VAL A 304 16.42 16.90 1.29
CA VAL A 304 15.83 15.62 1.71
C VAL A 304 15.78 14.73 0.49
N GLU A 305 16.55 13.66 0.50
CA GLU A 305 16.53 12.63 -0.53
C GLU A 305 15.94 11.35 0.07
N ARG A 306 14.84 10.87 -0.50
CA ARG A 306 14.18 9.65 -0.07
C ARG A 306 14.25 8.63 -1.18
N ARG A 307 14.86 7.47 -0.92
CA ARG A 307 14.75 6.30 -1.80
C ARG A 307 13.44 5.60 -1.47
N LEU A 308 12.46 5.74 -2.37
CA LEU A 308 11.12 5.18 -2.18
C LEU A 308 11.09 3.68 -2.48
N GLY A 309 12.14 3.11 -3.06
CA GLY A 309 12.20 1.69 -3.43
C GLY A 309 12.07 1.49 -4.93
N HIS A 310 11.79 0.28 -5.36
CA HIS A 310 11.78 -0.06 -6.79
C HIS A 310 10.35 0.03 -7.34
N VAL A 311 10.20 0.44 -8.61
CA VAL A 311 8.90 0.37 -9.32
C VAL A 311 8.50 -1.07 -9.71
N ARG A 312 9.08 -2.09 -9.08
CA ARG A 312 8.84 -3.50 -9.40
C ARG A 312 7.58 -3.99 -8.72
N ARG A 313 7.47 -3.83 -7.39
CA ARG A 313 6.32 -4.30 -6.61
C ARG A 313 6.00 -3.31 -5.48
N GLU A 314 4.72 -3.11 -5.21
CA GLU A 314 4.26 -2.29 -4.06
C GLU A 314 4.73 -2.83 -2.72
N GLY A 315 5.01 -4.13 -2.66
CA GLY A 315 5.47 -4.82 -1.45
C GLY A 315 6.96 -4.71 -1.16
N ASP A 316 7.75 -3.96 -1.94
CA ASP A 316 9.21 -3.90 -1.75
C ASP A 316 9.56 -3.32 -0.35
N PRO A 317 10.52 -3.90 0.40
CA PRO A 317 10.76 -3.52 1.81
C PRO A 317 11.05 -2.03 2.01
N ILE A 318 11.86 -1.43 1.12
CA ILE A 318 12.19 0.00 1.13
C ILE A 318 10.93 0.85 0.91
N TRP A 319 10.02 0.40 0.05
CA TRP A 319 8.76 1.09 -0.24
C TRP A 319 7.82 1.11 0.96
N ARG A 320 7.71 -0.01 1.66
CA ARG A 320 6.88 -0.11 2.87
C ARG A 320 7.38 0.74 4.03
N ALA A 321 8.69 0.98 4.13
CA ALA A 321 9.26 1.85 5.16
C ALA A 321 8.81 3.32 5.04
N HIS A 322 8.13 3.72 3.97
CA HIS A 322 7.61 5.08 3.83
C HIS A 322 6.14 5.23 4.22
N LEU A 323 5.44 4.13 4.43
CA LEU A 323 4.04 4.18 4.83
C LEU A 323 4.02 4.32 6.36
N PRO A 324 3.13 5.16 6.92
CA PRO A 324 3.03 5.30 8.36
C PRO A 324 2.86 3.92 8.97
N ARG A 325 3.75 3.53 9.91
CA ARG A 325 3.52 2.30 10.68
C ARG A 325 2.15 2.43 11.33
N ARG A 326 1.23 1.53 10.96
CA ARG A 326 -0.07 1.45 11.61
C ARG A 326 0.20 1.27 13.10
N LYS A 327 -0.28 2.19 13.95
CA LYS A 327 -0.25 1.97 15.40
C LYS A 327 -0.93 0.62 15.64
N ALA A 328 -0.20 -0.34 16.20
CA ALA A 328 -0.80 -1.59 16.62
C ALA A 328 -1.91 -1.25 17.62
N GLY A 329 -3.18 -1.49 17.28
CA GLY A 329 -4.28 -1.37 18.24
C GLY A 329 -5.55 -0.62 17.86
N THR A 330 -5.76 -0.18 16.61
CA THR A 330 -7.11 0.26 16.19
C THR A 330 -7.70 -0.72 15.18
N SER A 331 -8.27 -1.79 15.74
CA SER A 331 -9.16 -2.74 15.07
C SER A 331 -10.58 -2.23 15.07
#